data_AF-A0A2G9M8D8-F1
#
_entry.id   AF-A0A2G9M8D8-F1
#
_cell.length_a   1.000
_cell.length_b   1.000
_cell.length_c   1.000
_cell.angle_alpha   90.00
_cell.angle_beta   90.00
_cell.angle_gamma   90.00
#
_symmetry.space_group_name_H-M   'P 1'
#
loop_
_entity.id
_entity.type
_entity.pdbx_description
1 polymer ?
#
loop_
_entity_poly.entity_id
_entity_poly.type
_entity_poly.pdbx_seq_one_letter_code
_entity_poly.pdbx_strand_id
1 'polypeptide(L)'
;MNTHRIILSITVVAIVVFVLFSRPSITGYVATETHYQNLDITVDESQQLDLSWQTAPSKLLAVSLSGQVQGTGLVNVYFVAGQNKWLVYSNKQKRDRSMTSITGLATNELAVTQGKTINKIETVEDDYLAVPEVFQNQCIESCSLDRTVFTTEKVKLEVIIEPGTNLNINEIRYATLKK
;
A
#
# COMPACT_ATOMS: atom_id res chain seq x y z
N MET A 1 56.71 -0.27 26.99
CA MET A 1 56.29 -1.21 25.90
C MET A 1 54.98 -1.93 26.20
N ASN A 2 54.74 -2.38 27.43
CA ASN A 2 53.51 -3.12 27.81
C ASN A 2 52.23 -2.26 27.78
N THR A 3 52.31 -0.98 28.15
CA THR A 3 51.15 -0.07 28.19
C THR A 3 50.54 0.16 26.81
N HIS A 4 51.37 0.30 25.77
CA HIS A 4 50.90 0.44 24.39
C HIS A 4 50.19 -0.83 23.89
N ARG A 5 50.62 -2.02 24.32
CA ARG A 5 49.95 -3.29 23.97
C ARG A 5 48.58 -3.40 24.63
N ILE A 6 48.48 -3.04 25.91
CA ILE A 6 47.21 -3.06 26.66
C ILE A 6 46.18 -2.10 26.05
N ILE A 7 46.61 -0.86 25.75
CA ILE A 7 45.72 0.14 25.13
C ILE A 7 45.21 -0.38 23.78
N LEU A 8 46.10 -0.94 22.95
CA LEU A 8 45.73 -1.43 21.62
C LEU A 8 44.74 -2.61 21.72
N SER A 9 44.92 -3.53 22.67
CA SER A 9 43.97 -4.62 22.93
C SER A 9 42.61 -4.12 23.38
N ILE A 10 42.54 -3.14 24.29
CA ILE A 10 41.28 -2.56 24.76
C ILE A 10 40.54 -1.87 23.61
N THR A 11 41.24 -1.10 22.78
CA THR A 11 40.64 -0.40 21.64
C THR A 11 40.05 -1.38 20.62
N VAL A 12 40.75 -2.48 20.31
CA VAL A 12 40.25 -3.50 19.39
C VAL A 12 38.98 -4.17 19.93
N VAL A 13 38.98 -4.55 21.21
CA VAL A 13 37.80 -5.15 21.85
C VAL A 13 36.62 -4.18 21.85
N ALA A 14 36.85 -2.91 22.17
CA ALA A 14 35.81 -1.88 22.16
C ALA A 14 35.18 -1.70 20.76
N ILE A 15 35.99 -1.71 19.69
CA ILE A 15 35.49 -1.61 18.31
C ILE A 15 34.65 -2.84 17.94
N VAL A 16 35.10 -4.06 18.28
CA VAL A 16 34.36 -5.29 17.97
C VAL A 16 33.02 -5.32 18.71
N VAL A 17 33.01 -4.95 19.99
CA VAL A 17 31.77 -4.82 20.79
C VAL A 17 30.85 -3.78 20.16
N PHE A 18 31.36 -2.61 19.80
CA PHE A 18 30.57 -1.56 19.15
C PHE A 18 29.93 -2.05 17.85
N VAL A 19 30.66 -2.75 16.97
CA VAL A 19 30.12 -3.28 15.71
C VAL A 19 29.02 -4.32 15.94
N LEU A 20 29.17 -5.20 16.94
CA LEU A 20 28.16 -6.21 17.27
C LEU A 20 26.87 -5.59 17.83
N PHE A 21 26.98 -4.54 18.65
CA PHE A 21 25.82 -3.82 19.19
C PHE A 21 25.23 -2.79 18.23
N SER A 22 25.97 -2.38 17.20
CA SER A 22 25.49 -1.45 16.17
C SER A 22 24.40 -2.02 15.26
N ARG A 23 24.01 -3.30 15.42
CA ARG A 23 23.00 -3.99 14.61
C ARG A 23 23.10 -3.58 13.14
N PRO A 24 24.19 -3.93 12.42
CA PRO A 24 24.28 -3.61 11.01
C PRO A 24 23.03 -4.16 10.34
N SER A 25 22.16 -3.27 9.89
CA SER A 25 21.00 -3.64 9.09
C SER A 25 21.57 -4.20 7.80
N ILE A 26 21.62 -5.52 7.68
CA ILE A 26 21.96 -6.21 6.44
C ILE A 26 20.78 -5.91 5.50
N THR A 27 20.90 -4.80 4.76
CA THR A 27 19.98 -4.46 3.68
C THR A 27 20.32 -5.37 2.51
N GLY A 28 19.78 -6.59 2.54
CA GLY A 28 19.84 -7.49 1.39
C GLY A 28 19.03 -6.90 0.24
N TYR A 29 19.63 -6.83 -0.96
CA TYR A 29 18.90 -6.45 -2.17
C TYR A 29 17.93 -7.56 -2.54
N VAL A 30 16.64 -7.27 -2.49
CA VAL A 30 15.60 -8.17 -3.00
C VAL A 30 15.14 -7.61 -4.33
N ALA A 31 15.39 -8.33 -5.42
CA ALA A 31 14.96 -7.90 -6.74
C ALA A 31 13.42 -7.89 -6.81
N THR A 32 12.84 -6.71 -7.01
CA THR A 32 11.40 -6.51 -7.19
C THR A 32 11.10 -5.97 -8.57
N GLU A 33 9.95 -6.35 -9.12
CA GLU A 33 9.39 -5.78 -10.34
C GLU A 33 8.13 -5.01 -9.98
N THR A 34 8.02 -3.78 -10.44
CA THR A 34 6.83 -2.95 -10.24
C THR A 34 6.04 -2.93 -11.53
N HIS A 35 4.75 -3.25 -11.40
CA HIS A 35 3.75 -3.22 -12.46
C HIS A 35 2.70 -2.20 -12.09
N TYR A 36 1.97 -1.68 -13.06
CA TYR A 36 0.93 -0.71 -12.79
C TYR A 36 0.00 -0.55 -13.99
N GLN A 37 -1.28 -0.41 -13.74
CA GLN A 37 -2.31 -0.38 -14.76
C GLN A 37 -3.16 0.87 -14.64
N ASN A 38 -3.48 1.47 -15.78
CA ASN A 38 -4.58 2.43 -15.90
C ASN A 38 -5.93 1.68 -15.88
N LEU A 39 -6.77 2.07 -14.94
CA LEU A 39 -8.10 1.52 -14.73
C LEU A 39 -9.17 2.45 -15.29
N ASP A 40 -9.07 3.74 -14.96
CA ASP A 40 -10.06 4.78 -15.27
C ASP A 40 -11.50 4.36 -14.92
N ILE A 41 -11.68 3.81 -13.71
CA ILE A 41 -12.97 3.30 -13.22
C ILE A 41 -13.59 4.32 -12.27
N THR A 42 -14.82 4.74 -12.58
CA THR A 42 -15.64 5.52 -11.66
C THR A 42 -16.51 4.60 -10.81
N VAL A 43 -16.53 4.85 -9.51
CA VAL A 43 -17.31 4.15 -8.50
C VAL A 43 -18.13 5.18 -7.74
N ASP A 44 -19.44 5.05 -7.79
CA ASP A 44 -20.43 5.93 -7.17
C ASP A 44 -21.23 5.24 -6.05
N GLU A 45 -21.09 3.92 -5.93
CA GLU A 45 -21.65 3.11 -4.85
C GLU A 45 -20.64 2.09 -4.30
N SER A 46 -20.85 1.63 -3.07
CA SER A 46 -20.04 0.57 -2.48
C SER A 46 -20.11 -0.71 -3.33
N GLN A 47 -18.97 -1.20 -3.81
CA GLN A 47 -18.89 -2.40 -4.65
C GLN A 47 -17.56 -3.14 -4.50
N GLN A 48 -17.54 -4.40 -4.91
CA GLN A 48 -16.32 -5.18 -5.08
C GLN A 48 -15.94 -5.25 -6.56
N LEU A 49 -14.69 -4.96 -6.88
CA LEU A 49 -14.11 -5.11 -8.23
C LEU A 49 -13.20 -6.34 -8.23
N ASP A 50 -13.42 -7.26 -9.16
CA ASP A 50 -12.57 -8.43 -9.29
C ASP A 50 -11.28 -8.06 -10.06
N LEU A 51 -10.12 -8.34 -9.46
CA LEU A 51 -8.83 -8.16 -10.10
C LEU A 51 -8.40 -9.46 -10.77
N SER A 52 -8.18 -9.41 -12.09
CA SER A 52 -7.73 -10.55 -12.87
C SER A 52 -6.36 -10.27 -13.48
N TRP A 53 -5.41 -11.19 -13.26
CA TRP A 53 -4.10 -11.14 -13.91
C TRP A 53 -4.08 -12.11 -15.09
N GLN A 54 -3.54 -11.67 -16.24
CA GLN A 54 -3.27 -12.58 -17.35
C GLN A 54 -2.28 -13.68 -16.94
N THR A 55 -1.29 -13.32 -16.12
CA THR A 55 -0.37 -14.25 -15.48
C THR A 55 -0.33 -13.94 -13.99
N ALA A 56 -0.79 -14.87 -13.15
CA ALA A 56 -0.82 -14.67 -11.71
C ALA A 56 0.58 -14.34 -11.18
N PRO A 57 0.76 -13.22 -10.46
CA PRO A 57 2.06 -12.87 -9.89
C PRO A 57 2.46 -13.93 -8.87
N SER A 58 3.73 -14.34 -8.91
CA SER A 58 4.20 -15.41 -8.02
C SER A 58 4.11 -15.01 -6.54
N LYS A 59 4.40 -13.74 -6.23
CA LYS A 59 4.31 -13.13 -4.90
C LYS A 59 4.09 -11.64 -5.07
N LEU A 60 3.01 -11.13 -4.50
CA LEU A 60 2.70 -9.72 -4.49
C LEU A 60 3.22 -9.11 -3.17
N LEU A 61 3.97 -8.02 -3.28
CA LEU A 61 4.69 -7.39 -2.17
C LEU A 61 4.05 -6.09 -1.72
N ALA A 62 3.43 -5.37 -2.64
CA ALA A 62 2.78 -4.11 -2.35
C ALA A 62 1.66 -3.84 -3.36
N VAL A 63 0.61 -3.15 -2.93
CA VAL A 63 -0.42 -2.56 -3.78
C VAL A 63 -0.59 -1.10 -3.42
N SER A 64 -0.68 -0.24 -4.42
CA SER A 64 -1.04 1.17 -4.23
C SER A 64 -2.04 1.61 -5.28
N LEU A 65 -2.81 2.65 -4.97
CA LEU A 65 -3.82 3.22 -5.87
C LEU A 65 -3.59 4.72 -6.09
N SER A 66 -3.97 5.17 -7.28
CA SER A 66 -4.06 6.58 -7.63
C SER A 66 -5.46 6.89 -8.14
N GLY A 67 -5.98 8.07 -7.80
CA GLY A 67 -7.35 8.42 -8.13
C GLY A 67 -7.77 9.79 -7.59
N GLN A 68 -9.07 10.02 -7.62
CA GLN A 68 -9.70 11.24 -7.14
C GLN A 68 -11.02 10.92 -6.44
N VAL A 69 -11.22 11.52 -5.27
CA VAL A 69 -12.52 11.53 -4.58
C VAL A 69 -13.19 12.87 -4.82
N GLN A 70 -14.47 12.87 -5.22
CA GLN A 70 -15.29 14.08 -5.28
C GLN A 70 -16.54 13.87 -4.42
N GLY A 71 -16.87 14.87 -3.59
CA GLY A 71 -17.92 14.75 -2.56
C GLY A 71 -17.35 14.76 -1.15
N THR A 72 -18.24 14.83 -0.16
CA THR A 72 -17.88 15.00 1.26
C THR A 72 -18.02 13.72 2.08
N GLY A 73 -18.40 12.62 1.45
CA GLY A 73 -18.58 11.33 2.11
C GLY A 73 -17.29 10.54 2.19
N LEU A 74 -17.30 9.57 3.09
CA LEU A 74 -16.20 8.66 3.32
C LEU A 74 -15.99 7.73 2.12
N VAL A 75 -14.71 7.55 1.76
CA VAL A 75 -14.25 6.54 0.83
C VAL A 75 -13.16 5.71 1.49
N ASN A 76 -13.37 4.40 1.55
CA ASN A 76 -12.36 3.42 1.93
C ASN A 76 -12.19 2.41 0.80
N VAL A 77 -10.94 2.15 0.43
CA VAL A 77 -10.60 1.14 -0.55
C VAL A 77 -9.74 0.07 0.10
N TYR A 78 -10.21 -1.17 0.01
CA TYR A 78 -9.53 -2.32 0.57
C TYR A 78 -9.08 -3.26 -0.53
N PHE A 79 -7.89 -3.82 -0.35
CA PHE A 79 -7.43 -4.96 -1.10
C PHE A 79 -7.81 -6.23 -0.34
N VAL A 80 -8.44 -7.18 -1.01
CA VAL A 80 -8.93 -8.43 -0.41
C VAL A 80 -8.34 -9.62 -1.15
N ALA A 81 -7.66 -10.50 -0.42
CA ALA A 81 -7.14 -11.77 -0.92
C ALA A 81 -7.55 -12.88 0.07
N GLY A 82 -8.55 -13.67 -0.33
CA GLY A 82 -9.16 -14.68 0.53
C GLY A 82 -9.82 -14.11 1.77
N GLN A 83 -9.32 -14.53 2.94
CA GLN A 83 -9.77 -14.07 4.25
C GLN A 83 -9.08 -12.79 4.71
N ASN A 84 -8.01 -12.40 4.04
CA ASN A 84 -7.21 -11.26 4.45
C ASN A 84 -7.67 -10.00 3.72
N LYS A 85 -7.66 -8.88 4.44
CA LYS A 85 -8.14 -7.59 4.00
C LYS A 85 -7.18 -6.50 4.48
N TRP A 86 -6.74 -5.64 3.57
CA TRP A 86 -5.83 -4.52 3.88
C TRP A 86 -6.41 -3.22 3.35
N LEU A 87 -6.33 -2.17 4.15
CA LEU A 87 -6.68 -0.82 3.72
C LEU A 87 -5.61 -0.28 2.77
N VAL A 88 -6.02 0.07 1.56
CA VAL A 88 -5.13 0.68 0.55
C VAL A 88 -5.22 2.19 0.63
N TYR A 89 -6.44 2.72 0.72
CA TYR A 89 -6.70 4.15 0.71
C TYR A 89 -7.91 4.49 1.59
N SER A 90 -7.85 5.66 2.23
CA SER A 90 -8.95 6.27 2.96
C SER A 90 -8.83 7.78 2.83
N ASN A 91 -9.93 8.47 2.53
CA ASN A 91 -9.96 9.94 2.52
C ASN A 91 -10.26 10.54 3.92
N LYS A 92 -10.08 9.74 4.98
CA LYS A 92 -10.23 10.21 6.37
C LYS A 92 -9.04 11.09 6.75
N GLN A 93 -9.35 12.33 7.12
CA GLN A 93 -8.38 13.28 7.61
C GLN A 93 -8.77 13.73 9.02
N LYS A 94 -7.77 13.82 9.92
CA LYS A 94 -8.00 14.41 11.24
C LYS A 94 -8.22 15.91 11.07
N ARG A 95 -9.22 16.48 11.76
CA ARG A 95 -9.65 17.89 11.60
C ARG A 95 -8.53 18.94 11.62
N ASP A 96 -7.41 18.66 12.30
CA ASP A 96 -6.33 19.62 12.53
C ASP A 96 -5.01 19.36 11.76
N ARG A 97 -5.00 18.49 10.74
CA ARG A 97 -3.77 18.21 9.96
C ARG A 97 -4.01 18.23 8.45
N SER A 98 -3.56 19.26 7.74
CA SER A 98 -3.46 19.23 6.28
C SER A 98 -2.26 18.40 5.83
N MET A 99 -2.44 17.35 5.02
CA MET A 99 -1.36 16.64 4.35
C MET A 99 -1.17 17.18 2.92
N THR A 100 0.07 17.39 2.52
CA THR A 100 0.48 17.87 1.17
C THR A 100 1.04 16.67 0.39
N SER A 101 0.50 16.33 -0.78
CA SER A 101 0.90 15.15 -1.58
C SER A 101 2.03 15.45 -2.59
N ILE A 102 2.79 14.41 -3.00
CA ILE A 102 3.93 14.46 -3.94
C ILE A 102 3.81 13.31 -4.97
N THR A 103 4.22 13.53 -6.23
CA THR A 103 3.85 12.78 -7.47
C THR A 103 5.00 11.98 -8.15
N GLY A 104 4.69 10.97 -9.02
CA GLY A 104 5.64 10.29 -9.96
C GLY A 104 5.12 9.03 -10.74
N LEU A 105 5.48 8.88 -12.04
CA LEU A 105 4.86 8.08 -13.17
C LEU A 105 5.67 6.87 -13.77
N ALA A 106 4.99 5.90 -14.45
CA ALA A 106 5.32 5.14 -15.72
C ALA A 106 4.16 4.16 -16.16
N THR A 107 4.08 3.61 -17.44
CA THR A 107 3.10 2.71 -18.27
C THR A 107 3.12 1.10 -18.47
N ASN A 108 2.19 0.17 -18.04
CA ASN A 108 2.10 -1.31 -18.33
C ASN A 108 0.81 -2.09 -17.86
N GLU A 109 -0.09 -2.43 -18.79
CA GLU A 109 -1.49 -2.88 -18.61
C GLU A 109 -1.79 -4.17 -17.78
N LEU A 110 -2.88 -4.13 -16.98
CA LEU A 110 -3.60 -5.26 -16.33
C LEU A 110 -5.06 -5.24 -16.88
N ALA A 111 -6.02 -6.07 -16.45
CA ALA A 111 -7.43 -5.97 -16.88
C ALA A 111 -8.36 -6.08 -15.66
N VAL A 112 -9.25 -5.08 -15.48
CA VAL A 112 -10.22 -5.03 -14.38
C VAL A 112 -11.63 -5.06 -14.92
N THR A 113 -12.44 -5.93 -14.33
CA THR A 113 -13.87 -6.08 -14.64
C THR A 113 -14.70 -5.56 -13.47
N GLN A 114 -15.75 -4.77 -13.77
CA GLN A 114 -16.73 -4.34 -12.79
C GLN A 114 -17.32 -5.55 -12.06
N GLY A 115 -17.28 -5.53 -10.72
CA GLY A 115 -17.80 -6.63 -9.91
C GLY A 115 -19.14 -6.28 -9.25
N LYS A 116 -19.42 -6.91 -8.11
CA LYS A 116 -20.75 -6.93 -7.48
C LYS A 116 -20.93 -5.79 -6.47
N THR A 117 -22.05 -5.07 -6.53
CA THR A 117 -22.47 -4.08 -5.53
C THR A 117 -22.56 -4.70 -4.13
N ILE A 118 -22.12 -3.97 -3.10
CA ILE A 118 -22.18 -4.38 -1.69
C ILE A 118 -22.95 -3.35 -0.85
N ASN A 119 -23.88 -3.83 -0.03
CA ASN A 119 -24.61 -2.97 0.91
C ASN A 119 -23.83 -2.81 2.21
N LYS A 120 -22.72 -2.07 2.16
CA LYS A 120 -21.91 -1.75 3.34
C LYS A 120 -21.65 -0.25 3.42
N ILE A 121 -21.88 0.30 4.60
CA ILE A 121 -21.66 1.70 4.94
C ILE A 121 -20.69 1.71 6.13
N GLU A 122 -19.65 2.52 6.05
CA GLU A 122 -18.75 2.82 7.17
C GLU A 122 -18.87 4.30 7.47
N THR A 123 -18.81 4.68 8.74
CA THR A 123 -18.96 6.07 9.17
C THR A 123 -17.60 6.66 9.56
N VAL A 124 -17.51 7.98 9.47
CA VAL A 124 -16.37 8.75 9.99
C VAL A 124 -16.50 8.86 11.51
N GLU A 125 -15.41 8.68 12.25
CA GLU A 125 -15.36 8.91 13.69
C GLU A 125 -15.40 10.42 13.99
N ASP A 126 -15.87 10.83 15.17
CA ASP A 126 -16.14 12.24 15.51
C ASP A 126 -14.94 13.19 15.35
N ASP A 127 -13.71 12.67 15.43
CA ASP A 127 -12.46 13.43 15.31
C ASP A 127 -11.91 13.55 13.87
N TYR A 128 -12.56 12.88 12.92
CA TYR A 128 -12.14 12.82 11.53
C TYR A 128 -13.19 13.47 10.62
N LEU A 129 -12.75 13.87 9.43
CA LEU A 129 -13.60 14.32 8.34
C LEU A 129 -13.19 13.58 7.08
N ALA A 130 -14.16 13.29 6.21
CA ALA A 130 -13.89 12.83 4.87
C ALA A 130 -13.63 14.04 3.97
N VAL A 131 -12.52 14.01 3.24
CA VAL A 131 -12.08 15.16 2.43
C VAL A 131 -12.03 14.75 0.95
N PRO A 132 -12.64 15.54 0.05
CA PRO A 132 -12.42 15.35 -1.39
C PRO A 132 -10.97 15.71 -1.73
N GLU A 133 -10.28 14.79 -2.40
CA GLU A 133 -8.88 14.97 -2.75
C GLU A 133 -8.46 14.17 -3.98
N VAL A 134 -7.33 14.56 -4.55
CA VAL A 134 -6.61 13.77 -5.56
C VAL A 134 -5.46 13.07 -4.85
N PHE A 135 -5.38 11.76 -5.02
CA PHE A 135 -4.37 10.93 -4.39
C PHE A 135 -3.57 10.16 -5.43
N GLN A 136 -2.28 9.96 -5.15
CA GLN A 136 -1.37 9.25 -6.05
C GLN A 136 -0.53 8.26 -5.27
N ASN A 137 -0.42 7.04 -5.81
CA ASN A 137 0.39 5.95 -5.26
C ASN A 137 0.17 5.72 -3.76
N GLN A 138 -1.07 5.88 -3.30
CA GLN A 138 -1.40 5.70 -1.90
C GLN A 138 -1.44 4.21 -1.57
N CYS A 139 -0.80 3.87 -0.47
CA CYS A 139 -0.90 2.59 0.21
C CYS A 139 -0.85 2.91 1.71
N ILE A 140 -1.78 2.34 2.49
CA ILE A 140 -1.79 2.51 3.95
C ILE A 140 -1.20 1.23 4.57
N GLU A 141 -1.94 0.13 4.50
CA GLU A 141 -1.50 -1.18 4.98
C GLU A 141 -0.89 -2.03 3.87
N SER A 142 -1.23 -1.72 2.62
CA SER A 142 -0.84 -2.49 1.44
C SER A 142 0.56 -2.16 0.92
N CYS A 143 1.33 -1.30 1.59
CA CYS A 143 2.70 -0.96 1.17
C CYS A 143 3.69 -2.12 1.36
N SER A 144 3.41 -3.03 2.28
CA SER A 144 4.26 -4.19 2.59
C SER A 144 3.38 -5.37 2.96
N LEU A 145 3.07 -6.19 1.98
CA LEU A 145 2.25 -7.38 2.12
C LEU A 145 3.13 -8.58 2.46
N ASP A 146 2.63 -9.44 3.35
CA ASP A 146 3.32 -10.67 3.72
C ASP A 146 3.32 -11.66 2.54
N ARG A 147 4.46 -12.31 2.32
CA ARG A 147 4.75 -13.21 1.19
C ARG A 147 3.93 -14.51 1.22
N THR A 148 3.31 -14.83 2.36
CA THR A 148 2.54 -16.07 2.58
C THR A 148 1.10 -15.99 2.08
N VAL A 149 0.63 -14.79 1.73
CA VAL A 149 -0.78 -14.47 1.51
C VAL A 149 -1.30 -14.91 0.13
N PHE A 150 -0.45 -14.96 -0.90
CA PHE A 150 -0.88 -14.96 -2.30
C PHE A 150 -0.88 -16.33 -2.97
N THR A 151 -1.13 -17.40 -2.23
CA THR A 151 -0.88 -18.73 -2.78
C THR A 151 -1.88 -19.19 -3.84
N THR A 152 -3.13 -18.70 -3.90
CA THR A 152 -4.11 -19.22 -4.91
C THR A 152 -5.41 -18.44 -5.09
N GLU A 153 -5.64 -17.31 -4.40
CA GLU A 153 -7.01 -16.79 -4.27
C GLU A 153 -7.38 -15.67 -5.24
N LYS A 154 -8.65 -15.64 -5.63
CA LYS A 154 -9.26 -14.52 -6.35
C LYS A 154 -9.07 -13.26 -5.51
N VAL A 155 -8.51 -12.23 -6.12
CA VAL A 155 -8.26 -10.97 -5.45
C VAL A 155 -9.28 -9.94 -5.89
N LYS A 156 -9.66 -9.08 -4.95
CA LYS A 156 -10.66 -8.05 -5.17
C LYS A 156 -10.22 -6.72 -4.60
N LEU A 157 -10.73 -5.64 -5.19
CA LEU A 157 -10.81 -4.35 -4.52
C LEU A 157 -12.21 -4.20 -3.96
N GLU A 158 -12.32 -4.06 -2.64
CA GLU A 158 -13.56 -3.71 -1.98
C GLU A 158 -13.57 -2.20 -1.74
N VAL A 159 -14.49 -1.51 -2.43
CA VAL A 159 -14.66 -0.06 -2.37
C VAL A 159 -15.91 0.23 -1.55
N ILE A 160 -15.76 1.01 -0.50
CA ILE A 160 -16.85 1.46 0.37
C ILE A 160 -16.97 2.97 0.23
N ILE A 161 -18.14 3.45 -0.19
CA ILE A 161 -18.40 4.86 -0.48
C ILE A 161 -19.71 5.27 0.19
N GLU A 162 -19.69 6.42 0.85
CA GLU A 162 -20.90 7.06 1.36
C GLU A 162 -21.68 7.80 0.26
N PRO A 163 -23.03 7.86 0.35
CA PRO A 163 -23.87 8.53 -0.63
C PRO A 163 -23.44 9.99 -0.92
N GLY A 164 -23.57 10.41 -2.19
CA GLY A 164 -23.19 11.76 -2.63
C GLY A 164 -21.70 11.96 -2.86
N THR A 165 -20.93 10.86 -2.91
CA THR A 165 -19.49 10.85 -3.18
C THR A 165 -19.20 9.93 -4.35
N ASN A 166 -18.24 10.29 -5.18
CA ASN A 166 -17.68 9.42 -6.21
C ASN A 166 -16.17 9.21 -5.95
N LEU A 167 -15.70 8.05 -6.39
CA LEU A 167 -14.30 7.72 -6.47
C LEU A 167 -13.97 7.40 -7.91
N ASN A 168 -13.04 8.15 -8.50
CA ASN A 168 -12.39 7.76 -9.75
C ASN A 168 -11.06 7.08 -9.41
N ILE A 169 -10.92 5.80 -9.76
CA ILE A 169 -9.68 5.04 -9.64
C ILE A 169 -8.99 5.08 -11.00
N ASN A 170 -7.93 5.87 -11.09
CA ASN A 170 -7.22 6.07 -12.34
C ASN A 170 -6.19 4.94 -12.56
N GLU A 171 -5.49 4.54 -11.50
CA GLU A 171 -4.35 3.64 -11.61
C GLU A 171 -4.23 2.71 -10.40
N ILE A 172 -3.82 1.47 -10.65
CA ILE A 172 -3.34 0.54 -9.63
C ILE A 172 -1.88 0.20 -9.89
N ARG A 173 -1.03 0.26 -8.87
CA ARG A 173 0.34 -0.26 -8.93
C ARG A 173 0.50 -1.44 -8.00
N TYR A 174 1.32 -2.40 -8.41
CA TYR A 174 1.68 -3.52 -7.57
C TYR A 174 3.12 -3.96 -7.79
N ALA A 175 3.79 -4.35 -6.70
CA ALA A 175 5.15 -4.87 -6.74
C ALA A 175 5.15 -6.38 -6.59
N THR A 176 6.01 -7.07 -7.33
CA THR A 176 6.20 -8.52 -7.26
C THR A 176 7.66 -8.87 -7.08
N LEU A 177 7.95 -10.07 -6.57
CA LEU A 177 9.32 -10.58 -6.61
C LEU A 177 9.71 -10.93 -8.05
N LYS A 178 10.91 -10.49 -8.46
CA LYS A 178 11.51 -10.93 -9.70
C LYS A 178 11.81 -12.43 -9.60
N LYS A 179 11.35 -13.20 -10.59
CA LYS A 179 11.68 -14.62 -10.70
C LYS A 179 13.14 -14.82 -11.09
#